data_AF-A0A7S0QEC2-F1
#
_entry.id   AF-A0A7S0QEC2-F1
#
_cell.length_a   1.000
_cell.length_b   1.000
_cell.length_c   1.000
_cell.angle_alpha   90.00
_cell.angle_beta   90.00
_cell.angle_gamma   90.00
#
_symmetry.space_group_name_H-M   'P 1'
#
loop_
_entity.id
_entity.type
_entity.pdbx_description
1 polymer ?
#
loop_
_entity_poly.entity_id
_entity_poly.type
_entity_poly.pdbx_seq_one_letter_code
_entity_poly.pdbx_strand_id
1 'polypeptide(L)'
;PPTLSLSRCAVVNAVIDLVFFDAHLAQMIYALACTVWLSVLSFAWLPPQLAKCTFYMFLSCVLYVNIGSAQDYWFTADKECVPDGPGFDYTYYNTYTSIVGAFTGWVGIVLFQATMSGWSFRKLFWITTLLQVVASAFDMLIIARWNISVGISDKVFYMFGDAVIGPAVGMFAYMPMLVLTSKLVPPGLEATTYALLAGFQNFGGTVSSQVGIYLTQLAGIESTGRCNFDNLGPLVGVCHCLLPLLAIPLTFLLIPDKLMTDRILDSDDSDAPAPDAGPGPAKPAEPVV
;
A
#
# COMPACT_ATOMS: atom_id res chain seq x y z
N PRO A 1 -13.67 -15.90 -25.75
CA PRO A 1 -14.04 -15.07 -24.58
C PRO A 1 -12.78 -14.63 -23.79
N PRO A 2 -12.56 -13.32 -23.61
CA PRO A 2 -11.39 -12.76 -22.90
C PRO A 2 -11.31 -13.17 -21.42
N THR A 3 -12.44 -13.55 -20.81
CA THR A 3 -12.49 -14.11 -19.45
C THR A 3 -11.82 -15.49 -19.34
N LEU A 4 -11.79 -16.25 -20.44
CA LEU A 4 -11.17 -17.59 -20.49
C LEU A 4 -9.64 -17.52 -20.64
N SER A 5 -9.10 -16.45 -21.24
CA SER A 5 -7.65 -16.26 -21.35
C SER A 5 -7.06 -15.77 -20.03
N LEU A 6 -7.76 -14.87 -19.33
CA LEU A 6 -7.31 -14.34 -18.03
C LEU A 6 -7.26 -15.44 -16.95
N SER A 7 -8.28 -16.30 -16.92
CA SER A 7 -8.33 -17.45 -16.01
C SER A 7 -7.24 -18.49 -16.34
N ARG A 8 -6.93 -18.72 -17.62
CA ARG A 8 -5.79 -19.57 -18.01
C ARG A 8 -4.44 -19.00 -17.58
N CYS A 9 -4.23 -17.69 -17.71
CA CYS A 9 -3.00 -17.04 -17.23
C CYS A 9 -2.86 -17.13 -15.70
N ALA A 10 -3.96 -16.95 -14.95
CA ALA A 10 -3.95 -17.11 -13.50
C ALA A 10 -3.62 -18.55 -13.06
N VAL A 11 -4.17 -19.55 -13.76
CA VAL A 11 -3.85 -20.96 -13.51
C VAL A 11 -2.39 -21.27 -13.84
N VAL A 12 -1.85 -20.72 -14.94
CA VAL A 12 -0.43 -20.87 -15.26
C VAL A 12 0.46 -20.25 -14.16
N ASN A 13 0.13 -19.07 -13.66
CA ASN A 13 0.86 -18.44 -12.56
C ASN A 13 0.83 -19.31 -11.30
N ALA A 14 -0.36 -19.80 -10.91
CA ALA A 14 -0.52 -20.67 -9.74
C ALA A 14 0.22 -22.01 -9.89
N VAL A 15 0.26 -22.59 -11.10
CA VAL A 15 1.01 -23.82 -11.39
C VAL A 15 2.51 -23.57 -11.33
N ILE A 16 3.00 -22.43 -11.80
CA ILE A 16 4.42 -22.06 -11.68
C ILE A 16 4.79 -21.88 -10.20
N ASP A 17 3.95 -21.20 -9.41
CA ASP A 17 4.18 -21.05 -7.97
C ASP A 17 4.20 -22.40 -7.24
N LEU A 18 3.34 -23.35 -7.63
CA LEU A 18 3.31 -24.71 -7.09
C LEU A 18 4.51 -25.58 -7.51
N VAL A 19 4.93 -25.48 -8.77
CA VAL A 19 6.02 -26.30 -9.32
C VAL A 19 7.39 -25.81 -8.84
N PHE A 20 7.54 -24.52 -8.58
CA PHE A 20 8.80 -23.90 -8.13
C PHE A 20 8.79 -23.50 -6.64
N PHE A 21 7.99 -24.17 -5.82
CA PHE A 21 7.82 -23.83 -4.40
C PHE A 21 9.15 -23.81 -3.61
N ASP A 22 10.12 -24.68 -3.94
CA ASP A 22 11.44 -24.73 -3.29
C ASP A 22 12.46 -23.72 -3.86
N ALA A 23 12.16 -23.09 -5.01
CA ALA A 23 13.07 -22.21 -5.72
C ALA A 23 12.61 -20.74 -5.63
N HIS A 24 12.65 -20.17 -4.43
CA HIS A 24 12.25 -18.77 -4.18
C HIS A 24 12.99 -17.75 -5.06
N LEU A 25 14.24 -18.04 -5.45
CA LEU A 25 14.98 -17.25 -6.45
C LEU A 25 14.29 -17.23 -7.82
N ALA A 26 13.81 -18.38 -8.29
CA ALA A 26 13.15 -18.49 -9.59
C ALA A 26 11.78 -17.79 -9.58
N GLN A 27 11.04 -17.91 -8.48
CA GLN A 27 9.78 -17.19 -8.27
C GLN A 27 10.00 -15.67 -8.27
N MET A 28 11.00 -15.17 -7.54
CA MET A 28 11.34 -13.75 -7.55
C MET A 28 11.74 -13.25 -8.95
N ILE A 29 12.59 -13.98 -9.68
CA ILE A 29 12.99 -13.60 -11.05
C ILE A 29 11.77 -13.58 -11.97
N TYR A 30 10.88 -14.56 -11.86
CA TYR A 30 9.64 -14.61 -12.63
C TYR A 30 8.73 -13.42 -12.31
N ALA A 31 8.51 -13.12 -11.02
CA ALA A 31 7.70 -12.00 -10.57
C ALA A 31 8.25 -10.65 -11.06
N LEU A 32 9.58 -10.47 -11.01
CA LEU A 32 10.26 -9.28 -11.55
C LEU A 32 10.16 -9.19 -13.07
N ALA A 33 10.30 -10.31 -13.79
CA ALA A 33 10.14 -10.35 -15.24
C ALA A 33 8.69 -9.99 -15.66
N CYS A 34 7.69 -10.58 -14.99
CA CYS A 34 6.28 -10.26 -15.20
C CYS A 34 5.97 -8.79 -14.85
N THR A 35 6.61 -8.25 -13.81
CA THR A 35 6.52 -6.84 -13.45
C THR A 35 6.99 -5.93 -14.57
N VAL A 36 8.19 -6.17 -15.10
CA VAL A 36 8.75 -5.39 -16.21
C VAL A 36 7.85 -5.51 -17.44
N TRP A 37 7.38 -6.72 -17.74
CA TRP A 37 6.49 -6.98 -18.87
C TRP A 37 5.15 -6.23 -18.76
N LEU A 38 4.47 -6.31 -17.60
CA LEU A 38 3.21 -5.62 -17.35
C LEU A 38 3.37 -4.09 -17.36
N SER A 39 4.52 -3.60 -16.91
CA SER A 39 4.85 -2.17 -16.96
C SER A 39 5.00 -1.71 -18.41
N VAL A 40 5.76 -2.43 -19.24
CA VAL A 40 5.92 -2.11 -20.67
C VAL A 40 4.58 -2.17 -21.41
N LEU A 41 3.78 -3.20 -21.17
CA LEU A 41 2.44 -3.32 -21.75
C LEU A 41 1.53 -2.17 -21.34
N SER A 42 1.60 -1.73 -20.08
CA SER A 42 0.82 -0.59 -19.59
C SER A 42 1.16 0.69 -20.36
N PHE A 43 2.45 1.00 -20.54
CA PHE A 43 2.87 2.18 -21.29
C PHE A 43 2.57 2.08 -22.79
N ALA A 44 2.48 0.87 -23.34
CA ALA A 44 2.15 0.66 -24.76
C ALA A 44 0.64 0.72 -25.06
N TRP A 45 -0.22 0.34 -24.11
CA TRP A 45 -1.66 0.18 -24.34
C TRP A 45 -2.54 1.24 -23.67
N LEU A 46 -2.06 1.91 -22.61
CA LEU A 46 -2.84 2.92 -21.89
C LEU A 46 -2.45 4.34 -22.33
N PRO A 47 -3.39 5.31 -22.25
CA PRO A 47 -3.05 6.71 -22.41
C PRO A 47 -1.99 7.13 -21.38
N PRO A 48 -1.06 8.03 -21.74
CA PRO A 48 0.19 8.25 -21.01
C PRO A 48 -0.01 8.73 -19.58
N GLN A 49 -1.08 9.49 -19.29
CA GLN A 49 -1.40 9.94 -17.93
C GLN A 49 -1.88 8.78 -17.04
N LEU A 50 -2.66 7.88 -17.62
CA LEU A 50 -3.23 6.73 -16.93
C LEU A 50 -2.16 5.64 -16.70
N ALA A 51 -1.30 5.40 -17.68
CA ALA A 51 -0.15 4.51 -17.56
C ALA A 51 0.78 4.94 -16.40
N LYS A 52 1.11 6.24 -16.30
CA LYS A 52 1.94 6.79 -15.21
C LYS A 52 1.30 6.59 -13.84
N CYS A 53 -0.02 6.83 -13.72
CA CYS A 53 -0.74 6.64 -12.46
C CYS A 53 -0.75 5.17 -12.02
N THR A 54 -1.14 4.26 -12.92
CA THR A 54 -1.21 2.82 -12.64
C THR A 54 0.18 2.26 -12.33
N PHE A 55 1.20 2.68 -13.06
CA PHE A 55 2.58 2.25 -12.83
C PHE A 55 3.13 2.78 -11.49
N TYR A 56 2.84 4.04 -11.13
CA TYR A 56 3.23 4.59 -9.82
C TYR A 56 2.60 3.78 -8.68
N MET A 57 1.31 3.50 -8.75
CA MET A 57 0.60 2.71 -7.75
C MET A 57 1.19 1.31 -7.62
N PHE A 58 1.39 0.63 -8.75
CA PHE A 58 2.01 -0.69 -8.78
C PHE A 58 3.39 -0.64 -8.10
N LEU A 59 4.20 0.34 -8.44
CA LEU A 59 5.54 0.50 -7.89
C LEU A 59 5.52 0.84 -6.40
N SER A 60 4.55 1.65 -5.93
CA SER A 60 4.34 1.89 -4.51
C SER A 60 4.01 0.61 -3.74
N CYS A 61 3.23 -0.30 -4.32
CA CYS A 61 2.97 -1.62 -3.73
C CYS A 61 4.21 -2.51 -3.71
N VAL A 62 5.01 -2.52 -4.78
CA VAL A 62 6.25 -3.32 -4.86
C VAL A 62 7.33 -2.82 -3.91
N LEU A 63 7.46 -1.50 -3.76
CA LEU A 63 8.42 -0.88 -2.84
C LEU A 63 8.05 -1.09 -1.38
N TYR A 64 6.77 -1.30 -1.05
CA TYR A 64 6.37 -1.77 0.28
C TYR A 64 6.48 -3.30 0.34
N VAL A 65 7.71 -3.77 0.54
CA VAL A 65 8.02 -5.21 0.63
C VAL A 65 7.38 -5.80 1.87
N ASN A 66 6.49 -6.78 1.69
CA ASN A 66 5.78 -7.41 2.79
C ASN A 66 6.66 -8.48 3.46
N ILE A 67 7.08 -8.24 4.70
CA ILE A 67 7.77 -9.21 5.56
C ILE A 67 6.87 -9.67 6.72
N GLY A 68 5.54 -9.55 6.54
CA GLY A 68 4.56 -9.83 7.58
C GLY A 68 4.73 -11.23 8.15
N SER A 69 4.99 -12.23 7.31
CA SER A 69 5.16 -13.63 7.77
C SER A 69 6.29 -13.84 8.79
N ALA A 70 7.44 -13.18 8.62
CA ALA A 70 8.56 -13.31 9.56
C ALA A 70 8.30 -12.52 10.85
N GLN A 71 7.69 -11.33 10.72
CA GLN A 71 7.30 -10.51 11.87
C GLN A 71 6.22 -11.19 12.71
N ASP A 72 5.17 -11.72 12.07
CA ASP A 72 4.08 -12.48 12.69
C ASP A 72 4.63 -13.66 13.49
N TYR A 73 5.60 -14.39 12.93
CA TYR A 73 6.24 -15.49 13.62
C TYR A 73 7.03 -15.00 14.84
N TRP A 74 7.79 -13.91 14.74
CA TRP A 74 8.52 -13.36 15.88
C TRP A 74 7.60 -12.89 17.03
N PHE A 75 6.44 -12.31 16.70
CA PHE A 75 5.46 -11.85 17.69
C PHE A 75 4.70 -12.98 18.38
N THR A 76 4.50 -14.11 17.68
CA THR A 76 3.71 -15.25 18.17
C THR A 76 4.56 -16.44 18.63
N ALA A 77 5.87 -16.41 18.38
CA ALA A 77 6.80 -17.48 18.76
C ALA A 77 6.81 -17.72 20.28
N ASP A 78 6.90 -19.00 20.64
CA ASP A 78 7.08 -19.43 22.02
C ASP A 78 8.41 -18.93 22.60
N LYS A 79 8.44 -18.79 23.93
CA LYS A 79 9.63 -18.39 24.68
C LYS A 79 10.80 -19.38 24.56
N GLU A 80 10.57 -20.59 24.05
CA GLU A 80 11.64 -21.54 23.75
C GLU A 80 12.41 -21.17 22.46
N CYS A 81 11.72 -20.53 21.52
CA CYS A 81 12.25 -20.13 20.21
C CYS A 81 12.84 -18.71 20.27
N VAL A 82 12.14 -17.77 20.91
CA VAL A 82 12.64 -16.42 21.17
C VAL A 82 12.53 -16.19 22.68
N PRO A 83 13.62 -16.35 23.47
CA PRO A 83 13.63 -16.35 24.96
C PRO A 83 13.04 -15.11 25.64
N ASP A 84 12.74 -14.15 24.82
CA ASP A 84 12.91 -12.75 25.08
C ASP A 84 11.75 -12.05 24.29
N GLY A 85 11.15 -12.70 23.29
CA GLY A 85 10.02 -12.20 22.51
C GLY A 85 8.71 -12.05 23.31
N PRO A 86 7.76 -11.24 22.80
CA PRO A 86 6.52 -10.91 23.50
C PRO A 86 5.52 -12.08 23.61
N GLY A 87 5.65 -13.12 22.77
CA GLY A 87 4.87 -14.37 22.86
C GLY A 87 3.36 -14.13 22.93
N PHE A 88 2.81 -13.37 21.99
CA PHE A 88 1.40 -13.02 22.00
C PHE A 88 0.52 -14.24 21.72
N ASP A 89 -0.55 -14.38 22.51
CA ASP A 89 -1.58 -15.39 22.23
C ASP A 89 -2.26 -15.11 20.88
N TYR A 90 -2.55 -16.16 20.12
CA TYR A 90 -3.20 -16.03 18.80
C TYR A 90 -4.54 -15.29 18.87
N THR A 91 -5.27 -15.41 19.97
CA THR A 91 -6.53 -14.67 20.16
C THR A 91 -6.26 -13.17 20.21
N TYR A 92 -5.24 -12.76 20.96
CA TYR A 92 -4.78 -11.37 21.02
C TYR A 92 -4.31 -10.89 19.65
N TYR A 93 -3.39 -11.64 19.06
CA TYR A 93 -2.72 -11.28 17.81
C TYR A 93 -3.70 -11.09 16.66
N ASN A 94 -4.59 -12.06 16.42
CA ASN A 94 -5.48 -12.04 15.28
C ASN A 94 -6.79 -11.28 15.57
N THR A 95 -7.41 -11.50 16.73
CA THR A 95 -8.77 -10.99 16.96
C THR A 95 -8.75 -9.55 17.43
N TYR A 96 -7.98 -9.24 18.48
CA TYR A 96 -7.97 -7.90 19.06
C TYR A 96 -7.31 -6.89 18.13
N THR A 97 -6.17 -7.24 17.52
CA THR A 97 -5.50 -6.39 16.55
C THR A 97 -6.38 -6.11 15.33
N SER A 98 -7.11 -7.10 14.82
CA SER A 98 -8.01 -6.88 13.67
C SER A 98 -9.18 -5.96 14.02
N ILE A 99 -9.79 -6.10 15.20
CA ILE A 99 -10.88 -5.22 15.63
C ILE A 99 -10.38 -3.78 15.78
N VAL A 100 -9.24 -3.59 16.43
CA VAL A 100 -8.65 -2.27 16.68
C VAL A 100 -8.13 -1.66 15.38
N GLY A 101 -7.52 -2.46 14.50
CA GLY A 101 -7.09 -2.05 13.17
C GLY A 101 -8.26 -1.65 12.28
N ALA A 102 -9.38 -2.38 12.32
CA ALA A 102 -10.60 -2.02 11.60
C ALA A 102 -11.19 -0.69 12.10
N PHE A 103 -11.25 -0.50 13.42
CA PHE A 103 -11.70 0.77 14.01
C PHE A 103 -10.77 1.92 13.63
N THR A 104 -9.45 1.71 13.70
CA THR A 104 -8.44 2.70 13.32
C THR A 104 -8.51 3.03 11.83
N GLY A 105 -8.75 2.03 10.98
CA GLY A 105 -9.00 2.21 9.55
C GLY A 105 -10.23 3.10 9.30
N TRP A 106 -11.34 2.86 10.01
CA TRP A 106 -12.53 3.69 9.92
C TRP A 106 -12.27 5.13 10.38
N VAL A 107 -11.59 5.32 11.52
CA VAL A 107 -11.18 6.64 12.01
C VAL A 107 -10.27 7.34 10.99
N GLY A 108 -9.34 6.60 10.38
CA GLY A 108 -8.50 7.07 9.28
C GLY A 108 -9.35 7.62 8.14
N ILE A 109 -10.31 6.84 7.64
CA ILE A 109 -11.22 7.29 6.57
C ILE A 109 -11.95 8.58 6.93
N VAL A 110 -12.49 8.69 8.16
CA VAL A 110 -13.18 9.91 8.61
C VAL A 110 -12.23 11.09 8.65
N LEU A 111 -11.02 10.91 9.18
CA LEU A 111 -9.99 11.94 9.23
C LEU A 111 -9.56 12.39 7.82
N PHE A 112 -9.43 11.45 6.88
CA PHE A 112 -9.12 11.73 5.48
C PHE A 112 -10.17 12.65 4.86
N GLN A 113 -11.44 12.26 4.98
CA GLN A 113 -12.56 13.00 4.39
C GLN A 113 -12.67 14.42 4.96
N ALA A 114 -12.43 14.57 6.27
CA ALA A 114 -12.51 15.84 6.97
C ALA A 114 -11.33 16.80 6.67
N THR A 115 -10.11 16.27 6.51
CA THR A 115 -8.89 17.10 6.49
C THR A 115 -8.12 17.07 5.17
N MET A 116 -8.09 15.92 4.48
CA MET A 116 -7.20 15.66 3.34
C MET A 116 -7.92 15.74 1.98
N SER A 117 -9.24 15.80 1.96
CA SER A 117 -10.06 15.85 0.73
C SER A 117 -9.75 17.04 -0.18
N GLY A 118 -9.25 18.15 0.37
CA GLY A 118 -8.89 19.37 -0.37
C GLY A 118 -7.41 19.53 -0.69
N TRP A 119 -6.56 18.54 -0.41
CA TRP A 119 -5.11 18.66 -0.57
C TRP A 119 -4.65 18.23 -1.98
N SER A 120 -3.37 18.49 -2.32
CA SER A 120 -2.79 18.03 -3.59
C SER A 120 -2.37 16.57 -3.51
N PHE A 121 -2.42 15.85 -4.64
CA PHE A 121 -2.06 14.42 -4.68
C PHE A 121 -0.65 14.17 -4.14
N ARG A 122 0.32 15.04 -4.47
CA ARG A 122 1.69 14.92 -3.97
C ARG A 122 1.76 14.97 -2.44
N LYS A 123 1.07 15.92 -1.81
CA LYS A 123 1.06 16.06 -0.34
C LYS A 123 0.47 14.81 0.31
N LEU A 124 -0.59 14.25 -0.27
CA LEU A 124 -1.20 13.02 0.25
C LEU A 124 -0.21 11.86 0.22
N PHE A 125 0.41 11.56 -0.94
CA PHE A 125 1.35 10.45 -1.03
C PHE A 125 2.53 10.59 -0.08
N TRP A 126 3.06 11.81 0.10
CA TRP A 126 4.16 12.07 1.02
C TRP A 126 3.76 11.84 2.48
N ILE A 127 2.60 12.33 2.88
CA ILE A 127 2.11 12.20 4.25
C ILE A 127 1.76 10.74 4.55
N THR A 128 1.18 10.01 3.60
CA THR A 128 0.91 8.59 3.77
C THR A 128 2.18 7.77 3.91
N THR A 129 3.19 8.02 3.07
CA THR A 129 4.48 7.34 3.19
C THR A 129 5.17 7.69 4.51
N LEU A 130 5.11 8.95 4.96
CA LEU A 130 5.69 9.34 6.24
C LEU A 130 4.98 8.67 7.41
N LEU A 131 3.64 8.62 7.42
CA LEU A 131 2.88 7.90 8.44
C LEU A 131 3.22 6.41 8.44
N GLN A 132 3.42 5.81 7.25
CA GLN A 132 3.83 4.42 7.13
C GLN A 132 5.21 4.19 7.76
N VAL A 133 6.20 5.01 7.41
CA VAL A 133 7.56 4.92 7.98
C VAL A 133 7.54 5.08 9.50
N VAL A 134 6.71 5.99 10.02
CA VAL A 134 6.56 6.17 11.48
C VAL A 134 5.96 4.92 12.12
N ALA A 135 4.90 4.35 11.53
CA ALA A 135 4.29 3.11 12.03
C ALA A 135 5.29 1.94 12.02
N SER A 136 6.02 1.76 10.93
CA SER A 136 7.05 0.74 10.81
C SER A 136 8.25 0.99 11.73
N ALA A 137 8.56 2.25 12.05
CA ALA A 137 9.58 2.56 13.05
C ALA A 137 9.17 2.06 14.44
N PHE A 138 7.89 2.18 14.82
CA PHE A 138 7.40 1.59 16.07
C PHE A 138 7.58 0.06 16.08
N ASP A 139 7.34 -0.63 14.97
CA ASP A 139 7.62 -2.07 14.89
C ASP A 139 9.11 -2.38 15.06
N MET A 140 9.99 -1.55 14.49
CA MET A 140 11.43 -1.70 14.70
C MET A 140 11.81 -1.51 16.18
N LEU A 141 11.17 -0.57 16.89
CA LEU A 141 11.42 -0.33 18.31
C LEU A 141 10.98 -1.48 19.22
N ILE A 142 9.87 -2.16 18.89
CA ILE A 142 9.43 -3.34 19.65
C ILE A 142 10.35 -4.54 19.40
N ILE A 143 10.82 -4.73 18.15
CA ILE A 143 11.80 -5.76 17.80
C ILE A 143 13.11 -5.53 18.57
N ALA A 144 13.57 -4.27 18.64
CA ALA A 144 14.76 -3.88 19.39
C ALA A 144 14.56 -3.87 20.93
N ARG A 145 13.38 -4.27 21.43
CA ARG A 145 13.03 -4.31 22.86
C ARG A 145 13.10 -2.98 23.60
N TRP A 146 13.12 -1.86 22.89
CA TRP A 146 13.25 -0.57 23.54
C TRP A 146 12.03 -0.26 24.44
N ASN A 147 10.89 -0.82 24.07
CA ASN A 147 9.66 -0.88 24.87
C ASN A 147 9.90 -1.24 26.35
N ILE A 148 10.64 -2.33 26.61
CA ILE A 148 10.86 -2.86 27.97
C ILE A 148 11.75 -1.90 28.78
N SER A 149 12.72 -1.25 28.14
CA SER A 149 13.58 -0.26 28.81
C SER A 149 12.81 1.01 29.24
N VAL A 150 11.72 1.33 28.54
CA VAL A 150 10.83 2.45 28.85
C VAL A 150 9.74 2.02 29.86
N GLY A 151 9.61 0.71 30.14
CA GLY A 151 8.65 0.16 31.10
C GLY A 151 7.22 0.03 30.56
N ILE A 152 7.03 0.06 29.23
CA ILE A 152 5.73 -0.11 28.60
C ILE A 152 5.48 -1.60 28.31
N SER A 153 4.21 -2.05 28.36
CA SER A 153 3.86 -3.44 28.05
C SER A 153 3.88 -3.69 26.54
N ASP A 154 4.46 -4.82 26.10
CA ASP A 154 4.57 -5.17 24.68
C ASP A 154 3.23 -5.15 23.96
N LYS A 155 2.15 -5.56 24.65
CA LYS A 155 0.78 -5.54 24.12
C LYS A 155 0.34 -4.15 23.72
N VAL A 156 0.53 -3.16 24.59
CA VAL A 156 0.11 -1.78 24.37
C VAL A 156 0.99 -1.12 23.30
N PHE A 157 2.29 -1.37 23.35
CA PHE A 157 3.22 -0.80 22.39
C PHE A 157 2.96 -1.33 20.97
N TYR A 158 2.65 -2.63 20.83
CA TYR A 158 2.25 -3.24 19.56
C TYR A 158 0.99 -2.60 18.95
N MET A 159 0.05 -2.10 19.77
CA MET A 159 -1.15 -1.41 19.28
C MET A 159 -0.85 -0.06 18.59
N PHE A 160 0.35 0.50 18.76
CA PHE A 160 0.79 1.71 18.05
C PHE A 160 1.65 1.41 16.82
N GLY A 161 1.87 0.13 16.48
CA GLY A 161 2.67 -0.31 15.33
C GLY A 161 1.91 -0.32 14.00
N ASP A 162 2.56 -0.84 12.95
CA ASP A 162 1.98 -0.97 11.60
C ASP A 162 0.75 -1.88 11.59
N ALA A 163 0.65 -2.84 12.50
CA ALA A 163 -0.50 -3.73 12.57
C ALA A 163 -1.84 -3.00 12.79
N VAL A 164 -1.83 -1.84 13.45
CA VAL A 164 -3.03 -1.03 13.72
C VAL A 164 -3.09 0.20 12.82
N ILE A 165 -1.96 0.86 12.58
CA ILE A 165 -1.89 2.08 11.78
C ILE A 165 -1.88 1.77 10.27
N GLY A 166 -1.30 0.66 9.86
CA GLY A 166 -1.17 0.20 8.48
C GLY A 166 -2.50 0.17 7.72
N PRO A 167 -3.61 -0.39 8.26
CA PRO A 167 -4.91 -0.33 7.63
C PRO A 167 -5.40 1.10 7.35
N ALA A 168 -5.20 2.04 8.27
CA ALA A 168 -5.57 3.44 8.06
C ALA A 168 -4.70 4.11 7.00
N VAL A 169 -3.40 3.87 7.01
CA VAL A 169 -2.45 4.40 6.02
C VAL A 169 -2.71 3.81 4.63
N GLY A 170 -3.03 2.53 4.54
CA GLY A 170 -3.44 1.88 3.30
C GLY A 170 -4.69 2.54 2.70
N MET A 171 -5.67 2.89 3.53
CA MET A 171 -6.86 3.62 3.08
C MET A 171 -6.51 5.05 2.62
N PHE A 172 -5.63 5.74 3.35
CA PHE A 172 -5.17 7.07 2.96
C PHE A 172 -4.42 7.08 1.62
N ALA A 173 -3.69 6.02 1.29
CA ALA A 173 -3.04 5.87 0.00
C ALA A 173 -4.06 5.48 -1.09
N TYR A 174 -5.03 4.62 -0.78
CA TYR A 174 -6.00 4.09 -1.73
C TYR A 174 -7.00 5.14 -2.24
N MET A 175 -7.54 5.98 -1.35
CA MET A 175 -8.52 7.01 -1.72
C MET A 175 -8.04 7.98 -2.81
N PRO A 176 -6.87 8.64 -2.70
CA PRO A 176 -6.40 9.53 -3.74
C PRO A 176 -6.13 8.81 -5.05
N MET A 177 -5.70 7.56 -5.01
CA MET A 177 -5.52 6.76 -6.22
C MET A 177 -6.85 6.50 -6.94
N LEU A 178 -7.91 6.19 -6.18
CA LEU A 178 -9.25 6.01 -6.76
C LEU A 178 -9.78 7.31 -7.37
N VAL A 179 -9.62 8.44 -6.67
CA VAL A 179 -10.07 9.75 -7.15
C VAL A 179 -9.27 10.15 -8.40
N LEU A 180 -7.94 10.02 -8.38
CA LEU A 180 -7.08 10.31 -9.52
C LEU A 180 -7.46 9.47 -10.73
N THR A 181 -7.68 8.16 -10.52
CA THR A 181 -8.10 7.25 -11.59
C THR A 181 -9.46 7.66 -12.15
N SER A 182 -10.46 7.96 -11.31
CA SER A 182 -11.79 8.41 -11.77
C SER A 182 -11.74 9.63 -12.70
N LYS A 183 -10.77 10.51 -12.49
CA LYS A 183 -10.59 11.75 -13.26
C LYS A 183 -9.82 11.54 -14.57
N LEU A 184 -9.05 10.46 -14.66
CA LEU A 184 -8.23 10.12 -15.82
C LEU A 184 -8.94 9.17 -16.79
N VAL A 185 -9.97 8.47 -16.33
CA VAL A 185 -10.66 7.47 -17.16
C VAL A 185 -11.61 8.15 -18.14
N PRO A 186 -11.52 7.82 -19.44
CA PRO A 186 -12.49 8.28 -20.42
C PRO A 186 -13.89 7.69 -20.13
N PRO A 187 -14.96 8.45 -20.43
CA PRO A 187 -16.32 8.00 -20.20
C PRO A 187 -16.60 6.70 -20.97
N GLY A 188 -17.22 5.72 -20.30
CA GLY A 188 -17.56 4.42 -20.87
C GLY A 188 -16.50 3.32 -20.72
N LEU A 189 -15.30 3.62 -20.19
CA LEU A 189 -14.26 2.62 -19.90
C LEU A 189 -13.90 2.49 -18.41
N GLU A 190 -14.66 3.14 -17.53
CA GLU A 190 -14.49 3.16 -16.07
C GLU A 190 -14.28 1.78 -15.46
N ALA A 191 -15.19 0.84 -15.74
CA ALA A 191 -15.13 -0.50 -15.16
C ALA A 191 -13.83 -1.25 -15.55
N THR A 192 -13.44 -1.17 -16.82
CA THR A 192 -12.21 -1.79 -17.33
C THR A 192 -10.96 -1.18 -16.72
N THR A 193 -10.90 0.14 -16.55
CA THR A 193 -9.73 0.77 -15.93
C THR A 193 -9.64 0.46 -14.45
N TYR A 194 -10.76 0.45 -13.72
CA TYR A 194 -10.76 0.03 -12.31
C TYR A 194 -10.36 -1.42 -12.15
N ALA A 195 -10.83 -2.32 -13.03
CA ALA A 195 -10.42 -3.71 -13.02
C ALA A 195 -8.90 -3.86 -13.29
N LEU A 196 -8.36 -3.08 -14.23
CA LEU A 196 -6.93 -3.04 -14.50
C LEU A 196 -6.16 -2.55 -13.27
N LEU A 197 -6.56 -1.42 -12.68
CA LEU A 197 -5.95 -0.84 -11.48
C LEU A 197 -5.91 -1.86 -10.32
N ALA A 198 -7.05 -2.51 -10.04
CA ALA A 198 -7.15 -3.55 -9.03
C ALA A 198 -6.23 -4.75 -9.35
N GLY A 199 -6.14 -5.14 -10.62
CA GLY A 199 -5.21 -6.20 -11.06
C GLY A 199 -3.75 -5.85 -10.78
N PHE A 200 -3.33 -4.62 -11.09
CA PHE A 200 -1.99 -4.14 -10.78
C PHE A 200 -1.71 -4.11 -9.28
N GLN A 201 -2.66 -3.67 -8.44
CA GLN A 201 -2.46 -3.65 -6.98
C GLN A 201 -2.27 -5.06 -6.42
N ASN A 202 -3.14 -6.00 -6.80
CA ASN A 202 -3.04 -7.38 -6.33
C ASN A 202 -1.72 -8.01 -6.78
N PHE A 203 -1.34 -7.80 -8.05
CA PHE A 203 -0.06 -8.30 -8.56
C PHE A 203 1.13 -7.66 -7.86
N GLY A 204 1.10 -6.34 -7.58
CA GLY A 204 2.12 -5.64 -6.81
C GLY A 204 2.29 -6.21 -5.40
N GLY A 205 1.18 -6.56 -4.73
CA GLY A 205 1.19 -7.23 -3.43
C GLY A 205 1.77 -8.65 -3.48
N THR A 206 1.49 -9.41 -4.54
CA THR A 206 2.12 -10.73 -4.75
C THR A 206 3.63 -10.59 -4.94
N VAL A 207 4.06 -9.65 -5.79
CA VAL A 207 5.49 -9.38 -6.03
C VAL A 207 6.18 -8.94 -4.74
N SER A 208 5.57 -8.05 -3.96
CA SER A 208 6.15 -7.55 -2.72
C SER A 208 6.29 -8.65 -1.66
N SER A 209 5.33 -9.58 -1.59
CA SER A 209 5.38 -10.76 -0.73
C SER A 209 6.48 -11.75 -1.17
N GLN A 210 6.59 -12.05 -2.46
CA GLN A 210 7.66 -12.94 -2.97
C GLN A 210 9.06 -12.37 -2.75
N VAL A 211 9.25 -11.07 -2.99
CA VAL A 211 10.51 -10.37 -2.68
C VAL A 211 10.79 -10.40 -1.17
N GLY A 212 9.76 -10.22 -0.33
CA GLY A 212 9.89 -10.27 1.12
C GLY A 212 10.31 -11.64 1.65
N ILE A 213 9.73 -12.72 1.14
CA ILE A 213 10.12 -14.11 1.48
C ILE A 213 11.58 -14.35 1.11
N TYR A 214 11.98 -13.96 -0.11
CA TYR A 214 13.36 -14.14 -0.56
C TYR A 214 14.36 -13.34 0.29
N LEU A 215 14.04 -12.09 0.62
CA LEU A 215 14.87 -11.25 1.48
C LEU A 215 14.96 -11.80 2.91
N THR A 216 13.89 -12.38 3.43
CA THR A 216 13.86 -13.06 4.74
C THR A 216 14.80 -14.27 4.75
N GLN A 217 14.80 -15.07 3.69
CA GLN A 217 15.72 -16.20 3.53
C GLN A 217 17.17 -15.76 3.38
N LEU A 218 17.42 -14.70 2.59
CA LEU A 218 18.75 -14.13 2.43
C LEU A 218 19.31 -13.58 3.75
N ALA A 219 18.45 -13.02 4.59
CA ALA A 219 18.80 -12.56 5.93
C ALA A 219 19.09 -13.71 6.92
N GLY A 220 18.89 -14.97 6.51
CA GLY A 220 19.16 -16.16 7.32
C GLY A 220 18.16 -16.34 8.47
N ILE A 221 16.94 -15.81 8.34
CA ILE A 221 15.90 -15.94 9.36
C ILE A 221 15.33 -17.37 9.26
N GLU A 222 15.70 -18.21 10.21
CA GLU A 222 15.21 -19.58 10.31
C GLU A 222 14.08 -19.67 11.35
N SER A 223 12.88 -19.99 10.89
CA SER A 223 11.68 -20.24 11.71
C SER A 223 11.50 -21.74 12.03
N THR A 224 12.18 -22.62 11.29
CA THR A 224 12.13 -24.08 11.43
C THR A 224 13.45 -24.61 11.98
N GLY A 225 13.57 -24.77 13.31
CA GLY A 225 14.73 -25.37 13.96
C GLY A 225 15.37 -24.47 15.01
N ARG A 226 16.63 -24.09 14.84
CA ARG A 226 17.30 -23.10 15.70
C ARG A 226 16.81 -21.71 15.31
N CYS A 227 15.79 -21.24 16.00
CA CYS A 227 15.24 -19.90 15.82
C CYS A 227 16.33 -18.83 15.84
N ASN A 228 16.55 -18.16 14.70
CA ASN A 228 17.48 -17.04 14.59
C ASN A 228 16.78 -15.85 13.95
N PHE A 229 16.70 -14.75 14.70
CA PHE A 229 16.01 -13.51 14.31
C PHE A 229 16.90 -12.27 14.43
N ASP A 230 18.23 -12.43 14.54
CA ASP A 230 19.16 -11.32 14.78
C ASP A 230 19.10 -10.24 13.68
N ASN A 231 18.82 -10.65 12.44
CA ASN A 231 18.72 -9.76 11.29
C ASN A 231 17.31 -9.21 11.02
N LEU A 232 16.30 -9.54 11.83
CA LEU A 232 14.92 -9.12 11.58
C LEU A 232 14.75 -7.59 11.73
N GLY A 233 15.40 -6.99 12.73
CA GLY A 233 15.40 -5.53 12.93
C GLY A 233 15.91 -4.74 11.72
N PRO A 234 17.14 -4.96 11.22
CA PRO A 234 17.65 -4.26 10.05
C PRO A 234 16.86 -4.59 8.78
N LEU A 235 16.32 -5.80 8.64
CA LEU A 235 15.51 -6.18 7.49
C LEU A 235 14.20 -5.39 7.42
N VAL A 236 13.50 -5.23 8.55
CA VAL A 236 12.29 -4.38 8.66
C VAL A 236 12.63 -2.92 8.40
N GLY A 237 13.75 -2.42 8.93
CA GLY A 237 14.21 -1.06 8.65
C GLY A 237 14.47 -0.81 7.15
N VAL A 238 15.09 -1.76 6.46
CA VAL A 238 15.32 -1.64 5.01
C VAL A 238 13.99 -1.70 4.25
N CYS A 239 13.17 -2.73 4.48
CA CYS A 239 11.99 -3.01 3.66
C CYS A 239 10.80 -2.09 3.93
N HIS A 240 10.60 -1.66 5.17
CA HIS A 240 9.47 -0.81 5.54
C HIS A 240 9.85 0.66 5.74
N CYS A 241 11.12 1.01 6.01
CA CYS A 241 11.55 2.41 6.11
C CYS A 241 12.28 2.91 4.86
N LEU A 242 13.34 2.23 4.39
CA LEU A 242 14.16 2.73 3.28
C LEU A 242 13.49 2.58 1.91
N LEU A 243 12.89 1.42 1.61
CA LEU A 243 12.27 1.17 0.30
C LEU A 243 11.04 2.07 0.05
N PRO A 244 10.12 2.28 1.02
CA PRO A 244 9.01 3.20 0.83
C PRO A 244 9.46 4.65 0.75
N LEU A 245 10.55 5.02 1.43
CA LEU A 245 11.16 6.35 1.28
C LEU A 245 11.69 6.59 -0.15
N LEU A 246 12.09 5.52 -0.87
CA LEU A 246 12.46 5.62 -2.28
C LEU A 246 11.26 5.91 -3.20
N ALA A 247 10.03 5.60 -2.77
CA ALA A 247 8.82 5.96 -3.52
C ALA A 247 8.57 7.48 -3.53
N ILE A 248 9.12 8.21 -2.55
CA ILE A 248 8.99 9.66 -2.39
C ILE A 248 9.57 10.45 -3.58
N PRO A 249 10.85 10.32 -3.97
CA PRO A 249 11.37 11.02 -5.16
C PRO A 249 10.65 10.59 -6.44
N LEU A 250 10.15 9.35 -6.49
CA LEU A 250 9.38 8.84 -7.62
C LEU A 250 8.01 9.52 -7.78
N THR A 251 7.35 9.90 -6.68
CA THR A 251 6.10 10.69 -6.75
C THR A 251 6.30 12.01 -7.49
N PHE A 252 7.43 12.68 -7.30
CA PHE A 252 7.70 13.96 -7.96
C PHE A 252 7.91 13.82 -9.46
N LEU A 253 8.44 12.67 -9.91
CA LEU A 253 8.70 12.41 -11.31
C LEU A 253 7.43 11.97 -12.07
N LEU A 254 6.58 11.15 -11.45
CA LEU A 254 5.44 10.51 -12.11
C LEU A 254 4.11 11.25 -11.90
N ILE A 255 3.93 11.96 -10.78
CA ILE A 255 2.63 12.54 -10.41
C ILE A 255 2.61 14.05 -10.69
N PRO A 256 1.69 14.54 -11.53
CA PRO A 256 1.50 15.97 -11.75
C PRO A 256 1.01 16.67 -10.47
N ASP A 257 1.46 17.92 -10.26
CA ASP A 257 1.03 18.75 -9.13
C ASP A 257 -0.37 19.34 -9.38
N LYS A 258 -1.41 18.49 -9.30
CA LYS A 258 -2.80 18.94 -9.39
C LYS A 258 -3.51 18.72 -8.05
N LEU A 259 -4.48 19.59 -7.73
CA LEU A 259 -5.36 19.40 -6.58
C LEU A 259 -6.32 18.24 -6.85
N MET A 260 -6.78 17.56 -5.79
CA MET A 260 -7.82 16.53 -5.93
C MET A 260 -9.13 17.06 -6.52
N THR A 261 -9.36 18.37 -6.40
CA THR A 261 -10.55 19.07 -6.89
C THR A 261 -10.48 19.50 -8.35
N ASP A 262 -9.30 19.50 -8.97
CA ASP A 262 -9.13 20.00 -10.34
C ASP A 262 -9.54 18.96 -11.39
N ARG A 263 -10.09 19.43 -12.52
CA ARG A 263 -10.27 18.59 -13.71
C ARG A 263 -8.88 18.38 -14.33
N ILE A 264 -8.43 17.13 -14.38
CA ILE A 264 -7.09 16.78 -14.87
C ILE A 264 -7.05 16.78 -16.39
N LEU A 265 -8.17 16.39 -17.02
CA LEU A 265 -8.43 16.57 -18.44
C LEU A 265 -8.84 18.03 -18.66
N ASP A 266 -7.89 18.85 -19.09
CA ASP A 266 -8.25 20.04 -19.85
C ASP A 266 -8.99 19.53 -21.08
N SER A 267 -10.24 19.95 -21.24
CA SER A 267 -10.98 19.73 -22.46
C SER A 267 -10.22 20.42 -23.59
N ASP A 268 -9.52 19.63 -24.42
CA ASP A 268 -9.23 19.96 -25.82
C ASP A 268 -10.56 19.95 -26.65
N ASP A 269 -11.60 20.57 -26.09
CA ASP A 269 -12.86 20.94 -26.73
C ASP A 269 -13.13 22.40 -26.37
N SER A 270 -12.23 23.28 -26.77
CA SER A 270 -12.64 24.63 -27.16
C SER A 270 -13.46 24.52 -28.46
N ASP A 271 -14.69 24.00 -28.33
CA ASP A 271 -15.84 24.21 -29.23
C ASP A 271 -17.13 23.52 -28.71
N ALA A 272 -17.38 23.56 -27.40
CA ALA A 272 -18.71 23.32 -26.84
C ALA A 272 -19.12 24.51 -25.96
N PRO A 273 -20.24 25.20 -26.25
CA PRO A 273 -20.64 26.41 -25.54
C PRO A 273 -20.91 26.10 -24.07
N ALA A 274 -20.42 26.99 -23.20
CA ALA A 274 -20.56 26.92 -21.76
C ALA A 274 -22.01 26.61 -21.34
N PRO A 275 -22.27 25.65 -20.44
CA PRO A 275 -23.58 25.55 -19.81
C PRO A 275 -23.78 26.81 -18.96
N ASP A 276 -24.89 27.50 -19.24
CA ASP A 276 -25.33 28.73 -18.60
C ASP A 276 -25.05 28.73 -17.09
N ALA A 277 -24.43 29.81 -16.63
CA ALA A 277 -24.33 30.15 -15.23
C ALA A 277 -25.75 30.30 -14.66
N GLY A 278 -26.21 29.29 -13.92
CA GLY A 278 -27.38 29.42 -13.05
C GLY A 278 -27.13 30.53 -12.03
N PRO A 279 -28.17 31.32 -11.65
CA PRO A 279 -27.97 32.50 -10.82
C PRO A 279 -27.47 32.12 -9.43
N GLY A 280 -26.40 32.79 -9.00
CA GLY A 280 -25.83 32.64 -7.66
C GLY A 280 -26.83 32.98 -6.53
N PRO A 281 -26.53 32.59 -5.29
CA PRO A 281 -27.44 32.76 -4.17
C PRO A 281 -27.72 34.24 -3.88
N ALA A 282 -29.00 34.59 -3.77
CA ALA A 282 -29.46 35.93 -3.44
C ALA A 282 -28.98 36.36 -2.04
N LYS A 283 -28.46 37.59 -1.94
CA LYS A 283 -28.14 38.25 -0.67
C LYS A 283 -29.41 38.44 0.19
N PRO A 284 -29.37 38.23 1.51
CA PRO A 284 -30.46 38.63 2.39
C PRO A 284 -30.55 40.16 2.46
N ALA A 285 -31.76 40.70 2.30
CA ALA A 285 -32.05 42.12 2.46
C ALA A 285 -32.11 42.52 3.96
N GLU A 286 -31.46 43.63 4.31
CA GLU A 286 -31.66 44.32 5.60
C GLU A 286 -33.10 44.85 5.71
N PRO A 287 -33.76 44.74 6.88
CA PRO A 287 -35.03 45.40 7.11
C PRO A 287 -34.83 46.87 7.49
N VAL A 288 -35.39 47.76 6.68
CA VAL A 288 -35.64 49.16 7.03
C VAL A 288 -37.03 49.22 7.68
N VAL A 289 -37.09 49.42 9.01
CA VAL A 289 -37.96 50.37 9.74
C VAL A 289 -37.32 50.65 11.09
#